data_AF-A0A840W7A5-F1
#
_entry.id   AF-A0A840W7A5-F1
#
_cell.length_a   1.000
_cell.length_b   1.000
_cell.length_c   1.000
_cell.angle_alpha   90.00
_cell.angle_beta   90.00
_cell.angle_gamma   90.00
#
_symmetry.space_group_name_H-M   'P 1'
#
loop_
_entity.id
_entity.type
_entity.pdbx_description
1 polymer ?
#
loop_
_entity_poly.entity_id
_entity_poly.type
_entity_poly.pdbx_seq_one_letter_code
_entity_poly.pdbx_strand_id
1 'polypeptide(L)'
;MHAPQSIRVSASVMSHPSRSDSAGRVAERTGLPLAGLALDPEPDGPPTALRSAAVAFGSAARYDTTHHLVLQDDARPAEGFARTVQRYLGSHPEAAVSFFVEWGSRTATLARWAVFTGAGAVPVVNPYVPTVALALPSELSVALGRFLAEEGRTAEPDDREVLRFVRRAGVSALVAVPNPVEHEELPSLVGNAGHGARLSACFASEAVAAPETSVLEPPRPLPHLNWTTGVPSLIDLDNDVPGAHLPLARGLVSWGAHEAGLASGLTAALTARPGADSLRTLLPQPHLTSVWHTAVANGAVLEGRWPGVVGGLRARLGEPAVERALATLVPGALRTRVDVTALEEHRSEVVGLTLAALEHGAEHCPAPKEAL
;
A
#
# COMPACT_ATOMS: atom_id res chain seq x y z
N MET A 1 12.48 -17.44 27.15
CA MET A 1 12.65 -16.05 26.70
C MET A 1 13.98 -15.96 25.99
N HIS A 2 13.99 -15.98 24.65
CA HIS A 2 15.20 -15.64 23.89
C HIS A 2 15.48 -14.15 24.09
N ALA A 3 16.72 -13.78 24.39
CA ALA A 3 17.12 -12.37 24.35
C ALA A 3 16.76 -11.79 22.97
N PRO A 4 16.25 -10.55 22.87
CA PRO A 4 15.93 -9.96 21.58
C PRO A 4 17.20 -9.97 20.72
N GLN A 5 17.17 -10.69 19.60
CA GLN A 5 18.28 -10.69 18.66
C GLN A 5 18.48 -9.26 18.16
N SER A 6 19.71 -8.76 18.24
CA SER A 6 20.05 -7.45 17.69
C SER A 6 19.86 -7.49 16.17
N ILE A 7 18.90 -6.72 15.66
CA ILE A 7 18.63 -6.60 14.22
C ILE A 7 19.81 -5.92 13.53
N ARG A 8 20.44 -6.64 12.61
CA ARG A 8 21.48 -6.14 11.68
C ARG A 8 20.94 -6.22 10.26
N VAL A 9 20.97 -5.11 9.53
CA VAL A 9 20.35 -5.00 8.20
C VAL A 9 21.42 -4.60 7.19
N SER A 10 21.53 -5.38 6.11
CA SER A 10 22.21 -4.96 4.88
C SER A 10 21.16 -4.51 3.86
N ALA A 11 21.57 -3.72 2.87
CA ALA A 11 20.67 -3.23 1.83
C ALA A 11 21.29 -3.29 0.43
N SER A 12 20.43 -3.42 -0.57
CA SER A 12 20.81 -3.30 -1.98
C SER A 12 19.76 -2.51 -2.75
N VAL A 13 20.20 -1.56 -3.57
CA VAL A 13 19.32 -0.82 -4.47
C VAL A 13 19.39 -1.44 -5.85
N MET A 14 18.30 -2.08 -6.28
CA MET A 14 18.19 -2.65 -7.62
C MET A 14 17.98 -1.55 -8.65
N SER A 15 18.71 -1.60 -9.76
CA SER A 15 18.66 -0.54 -10.77
C SER A 15 19.10 -1.06 -12.13
N HIS A 16 18.58 -0.45 -13.18
CA HIS A 16 19.27 -0.48 -14.48
C HIS A 16 20.53 0.39 -14.40
N PRO A 17 21.66 0.05 -15.08
CA PRO A 17 22.87 0.85 -15.06
C PRO A 17 22.67 2.33 -15.43
N SER A 18 21.76 2.65 -16.35
CA SER A 18 21.44 4.05 -16.71
C SER A 18 20.82 4.88 -15.58
N ARG A 19 20.39 4.24 -14.48
CA ARG A 19 19.82 4.89 -13.29
C ARG A 19 20.72 4.78 -12.05
N SER A 20 22.00 4.41 -12.23
CA SER A 20 22.96 4.25 -11.13
C SER A 20 23.05 5.45 -10.20
N ASP A 21 22.98 6.67 -10.74
CA ASP A 21 23.04 7.90 -9.94
C ASP A 21 21.82 8.05 -9.05
N SER A 22 20.64 7.67 -9.55
CA SER A 22 19.42 7.64 -8.74
C SER A 22 19.54 6.59 -7.65
N ALA A 23 19.96 5.38 -8.01
CA ALA A 23 20.14 4.29 -7.09
C ALA A 23 21.18 4.61 -5.99
N GLY A 24 22.25 5.33 -6.33
CA GLY A 24 23.25 5.83 -5.39
C GLY A 24 22.64 6.77 -4.34
N ARG A 25 21.81 7.74 -4.78
CA ARG A 25 21.09 8.63 -3.86
C ARG A 25 20.13 7.87 -2.95
N VAL A 26 19.44 6.86 -3.47
CA VAL A 26 18.57 5.99 -2.64
C VAL A 26 19.40 5.26 -1.60
N ALA A 27 20.54 4.67 -1.98
CA ALA A 27 21.41 3.93 -1.07
C ALA A 27 21.91 4.82 0.09
N GLU A 28 22.35 6.04 -0.21
CA GLU A 28 22.77 7.04 0.79
C GLU A 28 21.61 7.41 1.74
N ARG A 29 20.41 7.66 1.20
CA ARG A 29 19.22 8.04 1.98
C ARG A 29 18.72 6.93 2.91
N THR A 30 19.12 5.68 2.70
CA THR A 30 18.72 4.59 3.63
C THR A 30 19.27 4.81 5.04
N GLY A 31 20.44 5.45 5.17
CA GLY A 31 21.17 5.58 6.43
C GLY A 31 21.70 4.24 6.98
N LEU A 32 21.69 3.16 6.18
CA LEU A 32 22.21 1.86 6.57
C LEU A 32 23.70 1.75 6.22
N PRO A 33 24.55 1.20 7.12
CA PRO A 33 26.00 1.15 6.89
C PRO A 33 26.44 0.17 5.80
N LEU A 34 25.58 -0.80 5.46
CA LEU A 34 25.86 -1.86 4.48
C LEU A 34 24.89 -1.78 3.30
N ALA A 35 24.84 -0.61 2.64
CA ALA A 35 24.03 -0.38 1.46
C ALA A 35 24.90 -0.35 0.19
N GLY A 36 24.46 -1.02 -0.87
CA GLY A 36 25.15 -1.05 -2.16
C GLY A 36 24.20 -1.08 -3.35
N LEU A 37 24.76 -1.08 -4.56
CA LEU A 37 23.99 -1.16 -5.80
C LEU A 37 23.95 -2.60 -6.33
N ALA A 38 22.78 -2.99 -6.85
CA ALA A 38 22.56 -4.24 -7.56
C ALA A 38 22.08 -3.93 -8.99
N LEU A 39 23.05 -3.82 -9.90
CA LEU A 39 22.78 -3.45 -11.28
C LEU A 39 22.30 -4.64 -12.10
N ASP A 40 21.43 -4.37 -13.08
CA ASP A 40 21.06 -5.36 -14.09
C ASP A 40 22.33 -5.91 -14.78
N PRO A 41 22.61 -7.22 -14.69
CA PRO A 41 23.79 -7.83 -15.31
C PRO A 41 23.72 -7.89 -16.83
N GLU A 42 22.53 -7.77 -17.43
CA GLU A 42 22.31 -7.81 -18.88
C GLU A 42 21.47 -6.60 -19.33
N PRO A 43 22.00 -5.37 -19.23
CA PRO A 43 21.24 -4.14 -19.43
C PRO A 43 20.76 -3.94 -20.87
N ASP A 44 21.49 -4.47 -21.85
CA ASP A 44 21.13 -4.40 -23.28
C ASP A 44 20.12 -5.49 -23.69
N GLY A 45 19.76 -6.40 -22.77
CA GLY A 45 18.77 -7.44 -23.00
C GLY A 45 17.33 -6.93 -22.97
N PRO A 46 16.33 -7.81 -23.22
CA PRO A 46 14.93 -7.44 -23.10
C PRO A 46 14.61 -6.83 -21.72
N PRO A 47 13.79 -5.77 -21.63
CA PRO A 47 13.48 -5.11 -20.37
C PRO A 47 12.82 -6.06 -19.36
N THR A 48 13.41 -6.17 -18.18
CA THR A 48 12.84 -6.91 -17.05
C THR A 48 13.47 -6.46 -15.74
N ALA A 49 12.67 -6.40 -14.67
CA ALA A 49 13.15 -6.12 -13.32
C ALA A 49 13.70 -7.38 -12.62
N LEU A 50 13.43 -8.59 -13.16
CA LEU A 50 13.79 -9.85 -12.51
C LEU A 50 15.30 -10.06 -12.38
N ARG A 51 16.09 -9.65 -13.38
CA ARG A 51 17.55 -9.84 -13.35
C ARG A 51 18.20 -9.02 -12.25
N SER A 52 17.87 -7.73 -12.14
CA SER A 52 18.37 -6.87 -11.08
C SER A 52 17.79 -7.24 -9.71
N ALA A 53 16.54 -7.71 -9.63
CA ALA A 53 15.97 -8.26 -8.40
C ALA A 53 16.73 -9.50 -7.90
N ALA A 54 17.04 -10.46 -8.79
CA ALA A 54 17.81 -11.65 -8.43
C ALA A 54 19.20 -11.30 -7.88
N VAL A 55 19.89 -10.35 -8.51
CA VAL A 55 21.19 -9.83 -8.02
C VAL A 55 21.02 -9.12 -6.67
N ALA A 56 19.99 -8.30 -6.51
CA ALA A 56 19.75 -7.55 -5.28
C ALA A 56 19.48 -8.48 -4.09
N PHE A 57 18.48 -9.36 -4.19
CA PHE A 57 18.17 -10.30 -3.12
C PHE A 57 19.32 -11.27 -2.84
N GLY A 58 20.02 -11.73 -3.87
CA GLY A 58 21.20 -12.59 -3.74
C GLY A 58 22.41 -11.93 -3.08
N SER A 59 22.50 -10.59 -3.12
CA SER A 59 23.61 -9.83 -2.50
C SER A 59 23.65 -9.96 -0.98
N ALA A 60 22.55 -10.40 -0.35
CA ALA A 60 22.50 -10.77 1.06
C ALA A 60 23.63 -11.75 1.46
N ALA A 61 24.06 -12.65 0.56
CA ALA A 61 25.11 -13.63 0.83
C ALA A 61 26.49 -13.01 1.14
N ARG A 62 26.68 -11.71 0.83
CA ARG A 62 27.93 -10.98 1.06
C ARG A 62 28.06 -10.44 2.50
N TYR A 63 26.98 -10.48 3.28
CA TYR A 63 26.91 -9.80 4.57
C TYR A 63 26.50 -10.76 5.68
N ASP A 64 27.21 -10.70 6.82
CA ASP A 64 26.75 -11.32 8.06
C ASP A 64 25.72 -10.40 8.74
N THR A 65 24.47 -10.48 8.29
CA THR A 65 23.34 -9.67 8.77
C THR A 65 22.11 -10.53 8.99
N THR A 66 21.22 -10.11 9.90
CA THR A 66 19.97 -10.85 10.18
C THR A 66 18.95 -10.70 9.06
N HIS A 67 18.93 -9.54 8.41
CA HIS A 67 17.97 -9.20 7.38
C HIS A 67 18.67 -8.49 6.22
N HIS A 68 18.06 -8.61 5.04
CA HIS A 68 18.47 -7.90 3.84
C HIS A 68 17.29 -7.11 3.28
N LEU A 69 17.50 -5.81 3.04
CA LEU A 69 16.52 -4.90 2.45
C LEU A 69 16.86 -4.64 0.98
N VAL A 70 15.94 -4.92 0.08
CA VAL A 70 16.04 -4.49 -1.32
C VAL A 70 15.17 -3.26 -1.53
N LEU A 71 15.73 -2.22 -2.14
CA LEU A 71 15.00 -1.03 -2.60
C LEU A 71 15.09 -0.89 -4.11
N GLN A 72 14.07 -0.28 -4.72
CA GLN A 72 14.13 0.18 -6.10
C GLN A 72 14.79 1.56 -6.19
N ASP A 73 15.29 1.90 -7.38
CA ASP A 73 16.04 3.11 -7.71
C ASP A 73 15.17 4.39 -7.79
N ASP A 74 13.85 4.26 -7.67
CA ASP A 74 12.85 5.32 -7.46
C ASP A 74 12.24 5.32 -6.05
N ALA A 75 12.80 4.57 -5.10
CA ALA A 75 12.36 4.66 -3.71
C ALA A 75 12.79 5.99 -3.07
N ARG A 76 11.91 6.60 -2.29
CA ARG A 76 12.19 7.76 -1.44
C ARG A 76 11.99 7.39 0.02
N PRO A 77 13.05 6.93 0.72
CA PRO A 77 13.00 6.68 2.15
C PRO A 77 12.69 7.93 2.96
N ALA A 78 11.96 7.76 4.05
CA ALA A 78 11.71 8.78 5.06
C ALA A 78 13.00 9.21 5.79
N GLU A 79 12.96 10.37 6.43
CA GLU A 79 14.02 10.75 7.36
C GLU A 79 14.13 9.74 8.51
N GLY A 80 15.35 9.34 8.88
CA GLY A 80 15.59 8.34 9.93
C GLY A 80 15.13 6.91 9.59
N PHE A 81 14.98 6.60 8.30
CA PHE A 81 14.50 5.31 7.78
C PHE A 81 15.14 4.06 8.42
N ALA A 82 16.47 4.03 8.58
CA ALA A 82 17.17 2.90 9.19
C ALA A 82 16.61 2.47 10.56
N ARG A 83 16.25 3.45 11.42
CA ARG A 83 15.66 3.17 12.74
C ARG A 83 14.27 2.57 12.62
N THR A 84 13.47 3.06 11.68
CA THR A 84 12.13 2.53 11.39
C THR A 84 12.23 1.08 10.92
N VAL A 85 13.13 0.78 9.97
CA VAL A 85 13.36 -0.57 9.45
C VAL A 85 13.74 -1.54 10.58
N GLN A 86 14.72 -1.18 11.41
CA GLN A 86 15.18 -2.04 12.50
C GLN A 86 14.06 -2.40 13.50
N ARG A 87 13.14 -1.47 13.77
CA ARG A 87 12.02 -1.70 14.70
C ARG A 87 10.97 -2.64 14.14
N TYR A 88 10.58 -2.45 12.88
CA TYR A 88 9.63 -3.34 12.23
C TYR A 88 10.15 -4.76 12.12
N LEU A 89 11.42 -4.91 11.70
CA LEU A 89 12.07 -6.21 11.61
C LEU A 89 12.33 -6.85 12.98
N GLY A 90 12.58 -6.04 14.02
CA GLY A 90 12.68 -6.53 15.39
C GLY A 90 11.36 -7.13 15.92
N SER A 91 10.23 -6.66 15.41
CA SER A 91 8.90 -7.09 15.84
C SER A 91 8.32 -8.19 14.96
N HIS A 92 8.80 -8.29 13.72
CA HIS A 92 8.40 -9.30 12.75
C HIS A 92 9.63 -10.00 12.13
N PRO A 93 10.50 -10.63 12.94
CA PRO A 93 11.82 -11.10 12.50
C PRO A 93 11.77 -12.26 11.49
N GLU A 94 10.60 -12.88 11.30
CA GLU A 94 10.41 -14.01 10.38
C GLU A 94 9.63 -13.61 9.13
N ALA A 95 9.10 -12.38 9.06
CA ALA A 95 8.24 -11.93 7.97
C ALA A 95 9.03 -11.30 6.82
N ALA A 96 8.45 -11.37 5.61
CA ALA A 96 8.82 -10.48 4.53
C ALA A 96 8.09 -9.14 4.73
N VAL A 97 8.81 -8.07 5.04
CA VAL A 97 8.24 -6.77 5.40
C VAL A 97 8.49 -5.75 4.30
N SER A 98 7.41 -5.31 3.66
CA SER A 98 7.44 -4.20 2.72
C SER A 98 7.22 -2.86 3.44
N PHE A 99 8.01 -1.87 3.08
CA PHE A 99 7.96 -0.52 3.63
C PHE A 99 7.19 0.47 2.74
N PHE A 100 6.56 -0.06 1.69
CA PHE A 100 5.77 0.69 0.72
C PHE A 100 4.52 -0.10 0.36
N VAL A 101 3.42 0.60 0.10
CA VAL A 101 2.29 0.02 -0.61
C VAL A 101 1.66 1.07 -1.50
N GLU A 102 1.45 0.70 -2.76
CA GLU A 102 0.86 1.58 -3.75
C GLU A 102 -0.59 1.92 -3.37
N TRP A 103 -0.88 3.22 -3.33
CA TRP A 103 -2.12 3.83 -2.81
C TRP A 103 -3.43 3.35 -3.44
N GLY A 104 -3.43 2.90 -4.69
CA GLY A 104 -4.58 2.31 -5.39
C GLY A 104 -4.75 0.80 -5.19
N SER A 105 -3.85 0.12 -4.48
CA SER A 105 -3.91 -1.34 -4.30
C SER A 105 -4.94 -1.80 -3.26
N ARG A 106 -5.20 -3.11 -3.19
CA ARG A 106 -6.09 -3.71 -2.16
C ARG A 106 -5.48 -3.60 -0.77
N THR A 107 -4.18 -3.86 -0.67
CA THR A 107 -3.44 -3.75 0.59
C THR A 107 -3.40 -2.31 1.11
N ALA A 108 -3.48 -1.30 0.23
CA ALA A 108 -3.60 0.10 0.65
C ALA A 108 -4.92 0.40 1.39
N THR A 109 -6.01 -0.33 1.12
CA THR A 109 -7.23 -0.23 1.93
C THR A 109 -6.95 -0.63 3.38
N LEU A 110 -6.32 -1.80 3.58
CA LEU A 110 -5.93 -2.27 4.91
C LEU A 110 -4.93 -1.31 5.57
N ALA A 111 -3.96 -0.77 4.83
CA ALA A 111 -2.99 0.17 5.39
C ALA A 111 -3.65 1.44 5.96
N ARG A 112 -4.69 1.97 5.29
CA ARG A 112 -5.48 3.07 5.82
C ARG A 112 -6.25 2.67 7.08
N TRP A 113 -6.85 1.48 7.08
CA TRP A 113 -7.54 0.95 8.27
C TRP A 113 -6.59 0.75 9.45
N ALA A 114 -5.35 0.32 9.21
CA ALA A 114 -4.33 0.22 10.24
C ALA A 114 -4.00 1.59 10.85
N VAL A 115 -3.89 2.66 10.05
CA VAL A 115 -3.77 4.04 10.59
C VAL A 115 -4.98 4.42 11.46
N PHE A 116 -6.19 4.09 11.02
CA PHE A 116 -7.42 4.41 11.74
C PHE A 116 -7.57 3.63 13.05
N THR A 117 -7.13 2.37 13.08
CA THR A 117 -7.23 1.47 14.24
C THR A 117 -6.00 1.51 15.15
N GLY A 118 -4.90 2.13 14.70
CA GLY A 118 -3.62 2.16 15.41
C GLY A 118 -2.75 0.91 15.21
N ALA A 119 -3.07 0.04 14.24
CA ALA A 119 -2.20 -1.09 13.92
C ALA A 119 -0.93 -0.64 13.18
N GLY A 120 0.17 -1.36 13.42
CA GLY A 120 1.48 -1.05 12.86
C GLY A 120 1.81 -1.73 11.54
N ALA A 121 1.12 -2.83 11.25
CA ALA A 121 1.35 -3.59 10.02
C ALA A 121 0.05 -4.18 9.49
N VAL A 122 0.06 -4.54 8.21
CA VAL A 122 -1.07 -5.25 7.57
C VAL A 122 -0.55 -6.41 6.73
N PRO A 123 -1.30 -7.51 6.59
CA PRO A 123 -0.93 -8.55 5.65
C PRO A 123 -1.08 -8.07 4.20
N VAL A 124 -0.22 -8.58 3.32
CA VAL A 124 -0.37 -8.38 1.87
C VAL A 124 -1.53 -9.22 1.36
N VAL A 125 -2.55 -8.54 0.85
CA VAL A 125 -3.75 -9.15 0.21
C VAL A 125 -3.80 -8.90 -1.30
N ASN A 126 -2.75 -8.29 -1.85
CA ASN A 126 -2.61 -8.09 -3.29
C ASN A 126 -2.24 -9.42 -3.98
N PRO A 127 -2.51 -9.56 -5.28
CA PRO A 127 -1.98 -10.67 -6.09
C PRO A 127 -0.48 -10.53 -6.40
N TYR A 128 0.24 -9.68 -5.66
CA TYR A 128 1.69 -9.42 -5.72
C TYR A 128 2.19 -8.93 -4.35
N VAL A 129 3.51 -8.98 -4.07
CA VAL A 129 4.13 -8.34 -2.89
C VAL A 129 4.77 -7.02 -3.30
N PRO A 130 4.47 -5.87 -2.66
CA PRO A 130 5.14 -4.62 -3.04
C PRO A 130 6.67 -4.70 -2.82
N THR A 131 7.45 -4.55 -3.90
CA THR A 131 8.92 -4.72 -3.89
C THR A 131 9.73 -3.42 -3.89
N VAL A 132 9.09 -2.24 -3.93
CA VAL A 132 9.76 -0.93 -3.93
C VAL A 132 10.74 -0.77 -2.76
N ALA A 133 10.38 -1.33 -1.59
CA ALA A 133 11.28 -1.49 -0.46
C ALA A 133 10.87 -2.72 0.35
N LEU A 134 11.51 -3.86 0.13
CA LEU A 134 11.16 -5.15 0.75
C LEU A 134 12.35 -5.74 1.51
N ALA A 135 12.14 -6.03 2.79
CA ALA A 135 13.12 -6.73 3.61
C ALA A 135 12.69 -8.16 3.90
N LEU A 136 13.66 -9.07 3.92
CA LEU A 136 13.50 -10.46 4.34
C LEU A 136 14.61 -10.84 5.33
N PRO A 137 14.42 -11.90 6.13
CA PRO A 137 15.54 -12.60 6.76
C PRO A 137 16.62 -12.92 5.72
N SER A 138 17.89 -12.72 6.05
CA SER A 138 18.99 -12.79 5.07
C SER A 138 19.05 -14.11 4.34
N GLU A 139 18.84 -15.23 5.04
CA GLU A 139 18.83 -16.57 4.43
C GLU A 139 17.70 -16.71 3.39
N LEU A 140 16.52 -16.17 3.70
CA LEU A 140 15.39 -16.14 2.77
C LEU A 140 15.66 -15.21 1.59
N SER A 141 16.35 -14.08 1.78
CA SER A 141 16.78 -13.20 0.70
C SER A 141 17.73 -13.92 -0.26
N VAL A 142 18.72 -14.67 0.26
CA VAL A 142 19.63 -15.47 -0.58
C VAL A 142 18.87 -16.55 -1.36
N ALA A 143 17.91 -17.23 -0.70
CA ALA A 143 17.08 -18.24 -1.35
C ALA A 143 16.17 -17.64 -2.44
N LEU A 144 15.59 -16.46 -2.19
CA LEU A 144 14.81 -15.71 -3.17
C LEU A 144 15.66 -15.31 -4.37
N GLY A 145 16.87 -14.80 -4.15
CA GLY A 145 17.80 -14.45 -5.24
C GLY A 145 18.09 -15.63 -6.17
N ARG A 146 18.35 -16.83 -5.60
CA ARG A 146 18.53 -18.07 -6.38
C ARG A 146 17.25 -18.48 -7.12
N PHE A 147 16.11 -18.44 -6.44
CA PHE A 147 14.82 -18.77 -7.04
C PHE A 147 14.48 -17.87 -8.23
N LEU A 148 14.71 -16.55 -8.13
CA LEU A 148 14.46 -15.64 -9.24
C LEU A 148 15.41 -15.88 -10.41
N ALA A 149 16.67 -16.27 -10.16
CA ALA A 149 17.63 -16.60 -11.21
C ALA A 149 17.33 -17.94 -11.91
N GLU A 150 16.90 -18.96 -11.17
CA GLU A 150 16.76 -20.33 -11.66
C GLU A 150 15.34 -20.66 -12.13
N GLU A 151 14.32 -20.15 -11.44
CA GLU A 151 12.91 -20.46 -11.68
C GLU A 151 12.08 -19.23 -12.09
N GLY A 152 12.67 -18.04 -12.10
CA GLY A 152 11.96 -16.79 -12.40
C GLY A 152 11.38 -16.80 -13.82
N ARG A 153 10.09 -16.46 -13.93
CA ARG A 153 9.43 -16.36 -15.24
C ARG A 153 9.62 -14.97 -15.81
N THR A 154 10.47 -14.82 -16.83
CA THR A 154 10.81 -13.51 -17.44
C THR A 154 9.62 -12.70 -17.95
N ALA A 155 8.51 -13.36 -18.30
CA ALA A 155 7.26 -12.73 -18.72
C ALA A 155 6.42 -12.19 -17.53
N GLU A 156 6.74 -12.57 -16.31
CA GLU A 156 6.05 -12.13 -15.10
C GLU A 156 6.83 -10.99 -14.42
N PRO A 157 6.14 -10.00 -13.84
CA PRO A 157 6.76 -9.01 -12.97
C PRO A 157 7.42 -9.63 -11.73
N ASP A 158 8.45 -8.96 -11.20
CA ASP A 158 9.20 -9.41 -10.03
C ASP A 158 8.33 -9.54 -8.79
N ASP A 159 7.42 -8.60 -8.55
CA ASP A 159 6.51 -8.58 -7.39
C ASP A 159 5.59 -9.82 -7.30
N ARG A 160 5.19 -10.39 -8.44
CA ARG A 160 4.41 -11.63 -8.55
C ARG A 160 5.26 -12.87 -8.34
N GLU A 161 6.51 -12.87 -8.82
CA GLU A 161 7.45 -13.96 -8.56
C GLU A 161 7.93 -13.99 -7.10
N VAL A 162 8.12 -12.82 -6.48
CA VAL A 162 8.38 -12.68 -5.04
C VAL A 162 7.21 -13.23 -4.23
N LEU A 163 5.96 -12.90 -4.60
CA LEU A 163 4.79 -13.49 -3.95
C LEU A 163 4.76 -15.02 -4.09
N ARG A 164 5.10 -15.56 -5.28
CA ARG A 164 5.19 -17.01 -5.52
C ARG A 164 6.20 -17.65 -4.56
N PHE A 165 7.37 -17.05 -4.39
CA PHE A 165 8.39 -17.51 -3.46
C PHE A 165 7.92 -17.46 -2.01
N VAL A 166 7.44 -16.31 -1.54
CA VAL A 166 7.04 -16.09 -0.13
C VAL A 166 5.92 -17.06 0.27
N ARG A 167 4.95 -17.30 -0.61
CA ARG A 167 3.91 -18.33 -0.41
C ARG A 167 4.49 -19.74 -0.35
N ARG A 168 5.41 -20.10 -1.26
CA ARG A 168 6.07 -21.41 -1.26
C ARG A 168 6.91 -21.64 0.00
N ALA A 169 7.53 -20.58 0.53
CA ALA A 169 8.32 -20.62 1.75
C ALA A 169 7.48 -20.62 3.04
N GLY A 170 6.15 -20.42 2.96
CA GLY A 170 5.29 -20.31 4.13
C GLY A 170 5.54 -19.05 4.96
N VAL A 171 6.08 -18.00 4.35
CA VAL A 171 6.50 -16.76 5.03
C VAL A 171 5.36 -15.74 4.99
N SER A 172 5.08 -15.07 6.10
CA SER A 172 4.10 -13.98 6.12
C SER A 172 4.64 -12.76 5.35
N ALA A 173 3.85 -12.23 4.43
CA ALA A 173 4.12 -10.96 3.76
C ALA A 173 3.34 -9.84 4.46
N LEU A 174 4.06 -8.84 4.97
CA LEU A 174 3.51 -7.70 5.70
C LEU A 174 3.86 -6.38 5.01
N VAL A 175 3.05 -5.35 5.26
CA VAL A 175 3.35 -3.95 4.95
C VAL A 175 3.41 -3.16 6.25
N ALA A 176 4.49 -2.40 6.44
CA ALA A 176 4.64 -1.47 7.56
C ALA A 176 3.76 -0.22 7.40
N VAL A 177 3.10 0.21 8.49
CA VAL A 177 2.12 1.31 8.53
C VAL A 177 2.38 2.25 9.72
N PRO A 178 2.54 3.58 9.51
CA PRO A 178 2.52 4.26 8.22
C PRO A 178 3.73 3.85 7.36
N ASN A 179 3.62 4.05 6.05
CA ASN A 179 4.65 3.62 5.11
C ASN A 179 5.85 4.56 5.20
N PRO A 180 7.07 4.09 5.51
CA PRO A 180 8.25 4.96 5.60
C PRO A 180 8.99 5.11 4.27
N VAL A 181 8.40 4.65 3.16
CA VAL A 181 8.92 4.83 1.80
C VAL A 181 7.82 5.41 0.91
N GLU A 182 8.19 6.41 0.13
CA GLU A 182 7.41 6.94 -0.99
C GLU A 182 8.02 6.48 -2.31
N HIS A 183 7.24 6.53 -3.39
CA HIS A 183 7.74 6.33 -4.75
C HIS A 183 7.99 7.70 -5.42
N GLU A 184 9.22 7.96 -5.86
CA GLU A 184 9.54 9.10 -6.72
C GLU A 184 9.12 8.82 -8.16
N GLU A 185 8.49 9.78 -8.83
CA GLU A 185 8.12 9.60 -10.24
C GLU A 185 9.35 9.80 -11.15
N LEU A 186 9.90 8.68 -11.61
CA LEU A 186 10.89 8.64 -12.68
C LEU A 186 10.28 7.98 -13.92
N PRO A 187 10.69 8.37 -15.15
CA PRO A 187 10.19 7.74 -16.37
C PRO A 187 10.36 6.21 -16.31
N SER A 188 9.26 5.47 -16.52
CA SER A 188 9.27 4.02 -16.38
C SER A 188 10.14 3.34 -17.45
N LEU A 189 11.10 2.51 -17.02
CA LEU A 189 11.96 1.72 -17.91
C LEU A 189 11.29 0.47 -18.51
N VAL A 190 10.20 -0.03 -17.88
CA VAL A 190 9.52 -1.27 -18.28
C VAL A 190 8.12 -1.04 -18.87
N GLY A 191 7.85 0.17 -19.39
CA GLY A 191 6.61 0.46 -20.10
C GLY A 191 5.37 0.77 -19.23
N ASN A 192 5.52 0.98 -17.93
CA ASN A 192 4.42 1.31 -17.00
C ASN A 192 3.99 2.78 -17.01
N ALA A 193 4.31 3.56 -18.05
CA ALA A 193 3.99 4.99 -18.12
C ALA A 193 2.47 5.26 -18.06
N GLY A 194 1.63 4.30 -18.46
CA GLY A 194 0.17 4.40 -18.40
C GLY A 194 -0.45 4.10 -17.04
N HIS A 195 0.33 3.77 -16.00
CA HIS A 195 -0.20 3.42 -14.68
C HIS A 195 -0.55 4.62 -13.79
N GLY A 196 -0.26 5.85 -14.25
CA GLY A 196 -0.42 7.06 -13.45
C GLY A 196 0.54 7.09 -12.26
N ALA A 197 0.29 8.02 -11.34
CA ALA A 197 1.13 8.21 -10.15
C ALA A 197 1.13 6.98 -9.22
N ARG A 198 2.31 6.54 -8.80
CA ARG A 198 2.51 5.30 -8.01
C ARG A 198 2.85 5.59 -6.54
N LEU A 199 2.15 6.54 -5.94
CA LEU A 199 2.44 6.99 -4.58
C LEU A 199 2.03 5.97 -3.51
N SER A 200 2.51 6.20 -2.31
CA SER A 200 2.32 5.39 -1.12
C SER A 200 1.01 5.74 -0.41
N ALA A 201 0.31 4.72 0.11
CA ALA A 201 -1.01 4.90 0.71
C ALA A 201 -0.99 5.83 1.94
N CYS A 202 0.00 5.66 2.81
CA CYS A 202 0.09 6.37 4.09
C CYS A 202 1.53 6.80 4.36
N PHE A 203 2.17 7.53 3.43
CA PHE A 203 3.56 7.95 3.59
C PHE A 203 3.76 8.82 4.83
N ALA A 204 4.72 8.43 5.68
CA ALA A 204 5.25 9.25 6.75
C ALA A 204 6.68 9.70 6.37
N SER A 205 6.88 11.01 6.19
CA SER A 205 8.16 11.57 5.78
C SER A 205 9.23 11.57 6.87
N GLU A 206 8.83 11.38 8.13
CA GLU A 206 9.69 11.36 9.31
C GLU A 206 9.68 9.98 9.98
N ALA A 207 10.70 9.71 10.78
CA ALA A 207 10.80 8.46 11.52
C ALA A 207 9.65 8.32 12.53
N VAL A 208 9.01 7.16 12.54
CA VAL A 208 8.00 6.82 13.55
C VAL A 208 8.73 6.48 14.85
N ALA A 209 8.62 7.35 15.85
CA ALA A 209 9.40 7.29 17.09
C ALA A 209 9.05 6.11 18.01
N ALA A 210 7.87 5.53 17.87
CA ALA A 210 7.48 4.24 18.46
C ALA A 210 6.37 3.66 17.57
N PRO A 211 6.71 2.96 16.47
CA PRO A 211 5.68 2.35 15.64
C PRO A 211 4.98 1.29 16.49
N GLU A 212 3.65 1.29 16.45
CA GLU A 212 2.89 0.11 16.84
C GLU A 212 3.37 -1.06 15.98
N THR A 213 3.27 -2.28 16.51
CA THR A 213 3.79 -3.48 15.83
C THR A 213 2.76 -4.59 15.75
N SER A 214 1.54 -4.32 16.19
CA SER A 214 0.41 -5.20 15.94
C SER A 214 0.12 -5.29 14.44
N VAL A 215 -0.26 -6.49 13.99
CA VAL A 215 -0.74 -6.72 12.63
C VAL A 215 -2.26 -6.61 12.66
N LEU A 216 -2.81 -5.77 11.78
CA LEU A 216 -4.26 -5.70 11.59
C LEU A 216 -4.77 -7.03 11.06
N GLU A 217 -5.70 -7.65 11.77
CA GLU A 217 -6.45 -8.79 11.25
C GLU A 217 -7.45 -8.30 10.20
N PRO A 218 -7.33 -8.72 8.93
CA PRO A 218 -8.22 -8.26 7.88
C PRO A 218 -9.62 -8.89 8.07
N PRO A 219 -10.70 -8.10 8.02
CA PRO A 219 -12.04 -8.66 7.91
C PRO A 219 -12.21 -9.32 6.54
N ARG A 220 -13.14 -10.28 6.44
CA ARG A 220 -13.38 -11.01 5.18
C ARG A 220 -13.79 -10.11 3.99
N PRO A 221 -14.73 -9.15 4.12
CA PRO A 221 -15.10 -8.24 3.04
C PRO A 221 -14.10 -7.09 2.92
N LEU A 222 -13.53 -6.93 1.72
CA LEU A 222 -12.69 -5.82 1.36
C LEU A 222 -13.35 -4.99 0.25
N PRO A 223 -13.95 -3.82 0.58
CA PRO A 223 -14.42 -2.87 -0.41
C PRO A 223 -13.24 -2.22 -1.12
N HIS A 224 -13.23 -2.31 -2.45
CA HIS A 224 -12.09 -1.87 -3.26
C HIS A 224 -12.55 -1.23 -4.57
N LEU A 225 -11.92 -0.13 -4.94
CA LEU A 225 -12.07 0.51 -6.25
C LEU A 225 -10.84 0.19 -7.10
N ASN A 226 -11.03 -0.63 -8.12
CA ASN A 226 -9.95 -1.04 -8.99
C ASN A 226 -9.51 0.14 -9.86
N TRP A 227 -8.31 0.67 -9.60
CA TRP A 227 -7.78 1.87 -10.27
C TRP A 227 -7.59 1.73 -11.79
N THR A 228 -7.45 0.50 -12.31
CA THR A 228 -7.29 0.25 -13.75
C THR A 228 -8.64 0.35 -14.46
N THR A 229 -9.70 -0.17 -13.84
CA THR A 229 -11.03 -0.28 -14.45
C THR A 229 -12.00 0.82 -14.01
N GLY A 230 -11.76 1.45 -12.87
CA GLY A 230 -12.69 2.38 -12.21
C GLY A 230 -13.94 1.69 -11.64
N VAL A 231 -13.92 0.36 -11.52
CA VAL A 231 -15.05 -0.44 -11.07
C VAL A 231 -14.90 -0.76 -9.58
N PRO A 232 -15.89 -0.40 -8.74
CA PRO A 232 -15.90 -0.77 -7.34
C PRO A 232 -16.45 -2.20 -7.14
N SER A 233 -15.74 -3.01 -6.37
CA SER A 233 -16.13 -4.36 -6.00
C SER A 233 -15.99 -4.60 -4.49
N LEU A 234 -16.72 -5.60 -4.01
CA LEU A 234 -16.54 -6.21 -2.71
C LEU A 234 -15.78 -7.52 -2.91
N ILE A 235 -14.59 -7.61 -2.34
CA ILE A 235 -13.71 -8.78 -2.44
C ILE A 235 -13.88 -9.61 -1.16
N ASP A 236 -14.10 -10.91 -1.32
CA ASP A 236 -14.05 -11.88 -0.23
C ASP A 236 -12.60 -12.35 -0.07
N LEU A 237 -11.92 -11.94 1.01
CA LEU A 237 -10.51 -12.29 1.23
C LEU A 237 -10.29 -13.77 1.51
N ASP A 238 -11.31 -14.51 1.97
CA ASP A 238 -11.23 -15.97 2.13
C ASP A 238 -11.41 -16.71 0.80
N ASN A 239 -11.93 -16.03 -0.23
CA ASN A 239 -12.19 -16.58 -1.55
C ASN A 239 -11.86 -15.55 -2.66
N ASP A 240 -10.63 -15.03 -2.65
CA ASP A 240 -10.18 -13.99 -3.58
C ASP A 240 -9.85 -14.56 -4.96
N VAL A 241 -10.91 -14.85 -5.72
CA VAL A 241 -10.86 -15.18 -7.14
C VAL A 241 -11.69 -14.16 -7.93
N PRO A 242 -11.25 -13.73 -9.13
CA PRO A 242 -11.96 -12.69 -9.90
C PRO A 242 -13.46 -12.97 -10.11
N GLY A 243 -13.84 -14.24 -10.29
CA GLY A 243 -15.25 -14.63 -10.47
C GLY A 243 -16.11 -14.53 -9.21
N ALA A 244 -15.50 -14.41 -8.02
CA ALA A 244 -16.19 -14.27 -6.74
C ALA A 244 -16.34 -12.79 -6.31
N HIS A 245 -15.73 -11.84 -7.04
CA HIS A 245 -15.84 -10.42 -6.71
C HIS A 245 -17.26 -9.91 -6.98
N LEU A 246 -17.91 -9.41 -5.94
CA LEU A 246 -19.28 -8.91 -6.05
C LEU A 246 -19.26 -7.43 -6.47
N PRO A 247 -20.15 -6.98 -7.39
CA PRO A 247 -20.33 -5.55 -7.62
C PRO A 247 -20.67 -4.82 -6.31
N LEU A 248 -19.93 -3.76 -5.98
CA LEU A 248 -20.01 -3.15 -4.65
C LEU A 248 -21.43 -2.68 -4.29
N ALA A 249 -22.17 -2.14 -5.26
CA ALA A 249 -23.56 -1.72 -5.07
C ALA A 249 -24.46 -2.86 -4.59
N ARG A 250 -24.24 -4.11 -5.05
CA ARG A 250 -25.00 -5.28 -4.57
C ARG A 250 -24.64 -5.63 -3.13
N GLY A 251 -23.36 -5.52 -2.77
CA GLY A 251 -22.90 -5.72 -1.39
C GLY A 251 -23.51 -4.70 -0.44
N LEU A 252 -23.48 -3.42 -0.80
CA LEU A 252 -24.12 -2.36 -0.02
C LEU A 252 -25.63 -2.59 0.17
N VAL A 253 -26.35 -2.99 -0.89
CA VAL A 253 -27.77 -3.34 -0.78
C VAL A 253 -28.01 -4.51 0.19
N SER A 254 -27.14 -5.53 0.17
CA SER A 254 -27.22 -6.64 1.13
C SER A 254 -26.93 -6.22 2.58
N TRP A 255 -26.28 -5.07 2.77
CA TRP A 255 -26.00 -4.46 4.07
C TRP A 255 -27.07 -3.42 4.46
N GLY A 256 -28.18 -3.35 3.71
CA GLY A 256 -29.31 -2.46 4.00
C GLY A 256 -29.21 -1.07 3.37
N ALA A 257 -28.21 -0.79 2.52
CA ALA A 257 -28.12 0.49 1.84
C ALA A 257 -29.22 0.64 0.77
N HIS A 258 -29.80 1.84 0.68
CA HIS A 258 -30.73 2.21 -0.38
C HIS A 258 -30.06 3.18 -1.37
N GLU A 259 -30.27 2.96 -2.67
CA GLU A 259 -29.66 3.79 -3.73
C GLU A 259 -29.97 5.28 -3.56
N ALA A 260 -31.22 5.63 -3.25
CA ALA A 260 -31.63 7.01 -2.98
C ALA A 260 -30.88 7.59 -1.76
N GLY A 261 -30.67 6.79 -0.71
CA GLY A 261 -29.92 7.20 0.48
C GLY A 261 -28.46 7.48 0.17
N LEU A 262 -27.81 6.61 -0.61
CA LEU A 262 -26.43 6.80 -1.05
C LEU A 262 -26.28 8.06 -1.92
N ALA A 263 -27.19 8.30 -2.85
CA ALA A 263 -27.18 9.48 -3.72
C ALA A 263 -27.44 10.78 -2.95
N SER A 264 -28.41 10.78 -2.02
CA SER A 264 -28.68 11.91 -1.15
C SER A 264 -27.52 12.19 -0.20
N GLY A 265 -26.87 11.14 0.34
CA GLY A 265 -25.68 11.26 1.18
C GLY A 265 -24.52 11.92 0.45
N LEU A 266 -24.20 11.48 -0.77
CA LEU A 266 -23.19 12.12 -1.61
C LEU A 266 -23.52 13.59 -1.89
N THR A 267 -24.78 13.87 -2.21
CA THR A 267 -25.23 15.25 -2.47
C THR A 267 -25.05 16.13 -1.25
N ALA A 268 -25.49 15.67 -0.07
CA ALA A 268 -25.33 16.40 1.19
C ALA A 268 -23.84 16.61 1.53
N ALA A 269 -23.00 15.59 1.37
CA ALA A 269 -21.57 15.67 1.63
C ALA A 269 -20.85 16.69 0.73
N LEU A 270 -21.28 16.81 -0.53
CA LEU A 270 -20.77 17.85 -1.43
C LEU A 270 -21.31 19.23 -1.04
N THR A 271 -22.62 19.38 -0.81
CA THR A 271 -23.23 20.69 -0.49
C THR A 271 -22.75 21.28 0.83
N ALA A 272 -22.41 20.46 1.83
CA ALA A 272 -21.96 20.94 3.13
C ALA A 272 -20.55 21.57 3.12
N ARG A 273 -19.85 21.56 1.99
CA ARG A 273 -18.42 21.92 1.90
C ARG A 273 -18.19 23.14 1.00
N PRO A 274 -17.40 24.13 1.44
CA PRO A 274 -16.77 25.07 0.52
C PRO A 274 -15.93 24.29 -0.51
N GLY A 275 -15.96 24.69 -1.79
CA GLY A 275 -15.18 24.02 -2.84
C GLY A 275 -15.84 22.80 -3.50
N ALA A 276 -17.12 22.52 -3.21
CA ALA A 276 -17.88 21.42 -3.83
C ALA A 276 -17.86 21.45 -5.38
N ASP A 277 -17.94 22.65 -5.95
CA ASP A 277 -17.93 22.85 -7.41
C ASP A 277 -16.56 22.50 -8.02
N SER A 278 -15.47 22.76 -7.28
CA SER A 278 -14.11 22.39 -7.70
C SER A 278 -13.94 20.87 -7.75
N LEU A 279 -14.39 20.14 -6.72
CA LEU A 279 -14.35 18.68 -6.73
C LEU A 279 -15.22 18.09 -7.86
N ARG A 280 -16.41 18.66 -8.10
CA ARG A 280 -17.28 18.21 -9.22
C ARG A 280 -16.67 18.45 -10.59
N THR A 281 -15.81 19.45 -10.72
CA THR A 281 -15.06 19.73 -11.95
C THR A 281 -13.94 18.73 -12.17
N LEU A 282 -13.23 18.37 -11.10
CA LEU A 282 -12.09 17.42 -11.15
C LEU A 282 -12.53 15.95 -11.20
N LEU A 283 -13.68 15.64 -10.60
CA LEU A 283 -14.22 14.28 -10.48
C LEU A 283 -15.58 14.22 -11.18
N PRO A 284 -15.64 13.71 -12.43
CA PRO A 284 -16.89 13.44 -13.09
C PRO A 284 -17.83 12.57 -12.24
N GLN A 285 -19.14 12.79 -12.35
CA GLN A 285 -20.15 12.14 -11.50
C GLN A 285 -19.99 10.60 -11.35
N PRO A 286 -19.69 9.82 -12.41
CA PRO A 286 -19.49 8.37 -12.23
C PRO A 286 -18.34 8.03 -11.28
N HIS A 287 -17.25 8.82 -11.31
CA HIS A 287 -16.12 8.63 -10.41
C HIS A 287 -16.46 9.04 -8.98
N LEU A 288 -17.17 10.17 -8.79
CA LEU A 288 -17.69 10.59 -7.48
C LEU A 288 -18.56 9.49 -6.85
N THR A 289 -19.49 8.91 -7.62
CA THR A 289 -20.34 7.81 -7.13
C THR A 289 -19.51 6.58 -6.75
N SER A 290 -18.54 6.18 -7.58
CA SER A 290 -17.68 5.02 -7.28
C SER A 290 -16.82 5.21 -6.02
N VAL A 291 -16.20 6.38 -5.84
CA VAL A 291 -15.39 6.66 -4.63
C VAL A 291 -16.28 6.79 -3.40
N TRP A 292 -17.45 7.42 -3.54
CA TRP A 292 -18.44 7.53 -2.47
C TRP A 292 -18.89 6.15 -1.98
N HIS A 293 -19.38 5.29 -2.87
CA HIS A 293 -19.79 3.93 -2.50
C HIS A 293 -18.66 3.12 -1.88
N THR A 294 -17.43 3.26 -2.41
CA THR A 294 -16.25 2.58 -1.86
C THR A 294 -15.97 3.04 -0.44
N ALA A 295 -15.92 4.34 -0.19
CA ALA A 295 -15.68 4.89 1.14
C ALA A 295 -16.84 4.61 2.11
N VAL A 296 -18.10 4.65 1.67
CA VAL A 296 -19.26 4.21 2.47
C VAL A 296 -19.10 2.75 2.91
N ALA A 297 -18.77 1.86 1.98
CA ALA A 297 -18.57 0.45 2.32
C ALA A 297 -17.37 0.24 3.27
N ASN A 298 -16.31 1.04 3.12
CA ASN A 298 -15.19 1.03 4.07
C ASN A 298 -15.64 1.45 5.48
N GLY A 299 -16.46 2.50 5.59
CA GLY A 299 -17.00 2.97 6.86
C GLY A 299 -17.88 1.94 7.55
N ALA A 300 -18.74 1.27 6.79
CA ALA A 300 -19.57 0.16 7.25
C ALA A 300 -18.75 -0.99 7.85
N VAL A 301 -17.69 -1.42 7.16
CA VAL A 301 -16.79 -2.49 7.61
C VAL A 301 -15.98 -2.06 8.84
N LEU A 302 -15.40 -0.86 8.81
CA LEU A 302 -14.61 -0.32 9.91
C LEU A 302 -15.42 -0.23 11.20
N GLU A 303 -16.62 0.35 11.15
CA GLU A 303 -17.46 0.52 12.34
C GLU A 303 -18.01 -0.82 12.83
N GLY A 304 -18.35 -1.74 11.92
CA GLY A 304 -18.81 -3.07 12.29
C GLY A 304 -17.75 -3.92 12.98
N ARG A 305 -16.48 -3.82 12.52
CA ARG A 305 -15.35 -4.62 13.05
C ARG A 305 -14.67 -3.97 14.23
N TRP A 306 -14.52 -2.65 14.20
CA TRP A 306 -13.88 -1.84 15.25
C TRP A 306 -14.79 -0.66 15.62
N PRO A 307 -15.84 -0.89 16.44
CA PRO A 307 -16.80 0.15 16.82
C PRO A 307 -16.14 1.39 17.44
N GLY A 308 -16.62 2.57 17.05
CA GLY A 308 -16.13 3.87 17.49
C GLY A 308 -14.93 4.39 16.71
N VAL A 309 -14.28 3.58 15.86
CA VAL A 309 -13.14 4.03 15.06
C VAL A 309 -13.54 5.14 14.11
N VAL A 310 -14.64 4.98 13.36
CA VAL A 310 -15.07 5.99 12.38
C VAL A 310 -15.49 7.28 13.09
N GLY A 311 -16.28 7.17 14.16
CA GLY A 311 -16.73 8.31 14.96
C GLY A 311 -15.59 9.10 15.61
N GLY A 312 -14.45 8.47 15.87
CA GLY A 312 -13.25 9.10 16.44
C GLY A 312 -12.36 9.82 15.43
N LEU A 313 -12.47 9.54 14.12
CA LEU A 313 -11.54 10.06 13.10
C LEU A 313 -11.54 11.59 13.02
N ARG A 314 -12.69 12.23 13.19
CA ARG A 314 -12.80 13.70 13.12
C ARG A 314 -11.94 14.41 14.17
N ALA A 315 -11.87 13.86 15.38
CA ALA A 315 -11.03 14.39 16.45
C ALA A 315 -9.52 14.17 16.19
N ARG A 316 -9.19 13.21 15.32
CA ARG A 316 -7.82 12.80 14.97
C ARG A 316 -7.32 13.41 13.66
N LEU A 317 -8.07 14.30 13.02
CA LEU A 317 -7.63 14.96 11.78
C LEU A 317 -6.33 15.76 11.92
N GLY A 318 -5.95 16.15 13.14
CA GLY A 318 -4.64 16.76 13.41
C GLY A 318 -3.46 15.79 13.37
N GLU A 319 -3.70 14.47 13.31
CA GLU A 319 -2.65 13.46 13.17
C GLU A 319 -2.24 13.34 11.68
N PRO A 320 -0.98 13.62 11.30
CA PRO A 320 -0.56 13.62 9.89
C PRO A 320 -0.83 12.29 9.16
N ALA A 321 -0.71 11.16 9.86
CA ALA A 321 -0.98 9.85 9.29
C ALA A 321 -2.47 9.66 8.95
N VAL A 322 -3.39 10.08 9.84
CA VAL A 322 -4.84 9.99 9.63
C VAL A 322 -5.26 10.85 8.46
N GLU A 323 -4.80 12.10 8.43
CA GLU A 323 -5.09 13.01 7.31
C GLU A 323 -4.56 12.45 5.99
N ARG A 324 -3.33 11.91 5.96
CA ARG A 324 -2.75 11.27 4.78
C ARG A 324 -3.55 10.05 4.33
N ALA A 325 -3.95 9.17 5.26
CA ALA A 325 -4.74 7.98 4.94
C ALA A 325 -6.09 8.35 4.30
N LEU A 326 -6.75 9.41 4.79
CA LEU A 326 -7.98 9.94 4.19
C LEU A 326 -7.73 10.58 2.82
N ALA A 327 -6.68 11.40 2.71
CA ALA A 327 -6.37 12.15 1.50
C ALA A 327 -6.02 11.26 0.29
N THR A 328 -5.42 10.09 0.52
CA THR A 328 -4.90 9.25 -0.57
C THR A 328 -5.93 8.28 -1.15
N LEU A 329 -7.11 8.11 -0.54
CA LEU A 329 -8.10 7.14 -1.01
C LEU A 329 -8.58 7.45 -2.44
N VAL A 330 -9.05 8.68 -2.65
CA VAL A 330 -9.60 9.14 -3.93
C VAL A 330 -8.53 9.19 -5.05
N PRO A 331 -7.42 9.93 -4.90
CA PRO A 331 -6.43 10.03 -5.97
C PRO A 331 -5.76 8.67 -6.26
N GLY A 332 -5.53 7.82 -5.26
CA GLY A 332 -4.98 6.48 -5.47
C GLY A 332 -5.93 5.58 -6.27
N ALA A 333 -7.23 5.60 -5.94
CA ALA A 333 -8.22 4.79 -6.64
C ALA A 333 -8.54 5.29 -8.06
N LEU A 334 -8.19 6.53 -8.39
CA LEU A 334 -8.50 7.16 -9.68
C LEU A 334 -7.25 7.59 -10.46
N ARG A 335 -6.05 7.16 -10.06
CA ARG A 335 -4.76 7.66 -10.58
C ARG A 335 -4.54 7.62 -12.09
N THR A 336 -5.32 6.83 -12.84
CA THR A 336 -5.28 6.76 -14.32
C THR A 336 -6.44 7.47 -15.00
N ARG A 337 -7.36 8.05 -14.21
CA ARG A 337 -8.65 8.56 -14.67
C ARG A 337 -8.83 10.05 -14.43
N VAL A 338 -8.04 10.62 -13.53
CA VAL A 338 -8.15 12.02 -13.10
C VAL A 338 -6.75 12.62 -12.94
N ASP A 339 -6.71 13.96 -12.93
CA ASP A 339 -5.49 14.70 -12.60
C ASP A 339 -5.28 14.66 -11.08
N VAL A 340 -4.36 13.79 -10.65
CA VAL A 340 -4.03 13.61 -9.22
C VAL A 340 -3.28 14.80 -8.63
N THR A 341 -2.57 15.58 -9.45
CA THR A 341 -1.87 16.79 -9.01
C THR A 341 -2.88 17.87 -8.68
N ALA A 342 -3.88 18.06 -9.55
CA ALA A 342 -4.99 18.97 -9.27
C ALA A 342 -5.82 18.54 -8.04
N LEU A 343 -5.99 17.23 -7.82
CA LEU A 343 -6.66 16.74 -6.60
C LEU A 343 -5.87 17.02 -5.31
N GLU A 344 -4.53 17.00 -5.35
CA GLU A 344 -3.71 17.33 -4.18
C GLU A 344 -3.86 18.81 -3.79
N GLU A 345 -4.11 19.71 -4.75
CA GLU A 345 -4.43 21.12 -4.46
C GLU A 345 -5.77 21.26 -3.70
N HIS A 346 -6.66 20.27 -3.84
CA HIS A 346 -7.96 20.15 -3.15
C HIS A 346 -7.97 19.06 -2.07
N ARG A 347 -6.80 18.80 -1.47
CA ARG A 347 -6.61 17.77 -0.44
C ARG A 347 -7.63 17.87 0.71
N SER A 348 -7.93 19.08 1.18
CA SER A 348 -8.84 19.28 2.31
C SER A 348 -10.27 18.84 1.97
N GLU A 349 -10.71 19.07 0.74
CA GLU A 349 -12.00 18.70 0.22
C GLU A 349 -12.09 17.18 0.01
N VAL A 350 -11.02 16.56 -0.51
CA VAL A 350 -10.89 15.10 -0.62
C VAL A 350 -10.96 14.42 0.74
N VAL A 351 -10.22 14.91 1.73
CA VAL A 351 -10.22 14.36 3.10
C VAL A 351 -11.62 14.36 3.67
N GLY A 352 -12.34 15.48 3.58
CA GLY A 352 -13.66 15.53 4.19
C GLY A 352 -14.78 14.90 3.36
N LEU A 353 -14.65 14.76 2.04
CA LEU A 353 -15.54 13.88 1.26
C LEU A 353 -15.35 12.42 1.71
N THR A 354 -14.10 11.99 1.86
CA THR A 354 -13.76 10.63 2.30
C THR A 354 -14.29 10.37 3.71
N LEU A 355 -14.05 11.29 4.64
CA LEU A 355 -14.55 11.19 6.01
C LEU A 355 -16.09 11.15 6.06
N ALA A 356 -16.78 12.03 5.35
CA ALA A 356 -18.24 12.04 5.31
C ALA A 356 -18.82 10.73 4.74
N ALA A 357 -18.15 10.13 3.76
CA ALA A 357 -18.54 8.84 3.21
C ALA A 357 -18.35 7.70 4.24
N LEU A 358 -17.21 7.67 4.93
CA LEU A 358 -16.96 6.70 6.01
C LEU A 358 -18.03 6.83 7.11
N GLU A 359 -18.31 8.04 7.57
CA GLU A 359 -19.34 8.33 8.58
C GLU A 359 -20.74 7.90 8.10
N HIS A 360 -21.09 8.20 6.83
CA HIS A 360 -22.36 7.76 6.25
C HIS A 360 -22.51 6.23 6.27
N GLY A 361 -21.43 5.51 5.92
CA GLY A 361 -21.39 4.05 5.98
C GLY A 361 -21.56 3.50 7.39
N ALA A 362 -20.82 4.06 8.35
CA ALA A 362 -20.90 3.68 9.76
C ALA A 362 -22.31 3.86 10.34
N GLU A 363 -22.99 4.94 9.97
CA GLU A 363 -24.32 5.28 10.49
C GLU A 363 -25.47 4.55 9.79
N HIS A 364 -25.38 4.34 8.47
CA HIS A 364 -26.52 3.93 7.64
C HIS A 364 -26.38 2.55 7.00
N CYS A 365 -25.21 1.91 7.07
CA CYS A 365 -24.92 0.63 6.41
C CYS A 365 -24.29 -0.36 7.42
N PRO A 366 -25.09 -1.10 8.20
CA PRO A 366 -24.55 -2.09 9.13
C PRO A 366 -23.99 -3.31 8.36
N ALA A 367 -22.68 -3.36 8.16
CA ALA A 367 -22.04 -4.55 7.60
C ALA A 367 -22.31 -5.77 8.51
N PRO A 368 -22.73 -6.94 7.97
CA PRO A 368 -23.09 -8.11 8.76
C PRO A 368 -21.92 -8.60 9.60
N LYS A 369 -22.13 -8.82 10.91
CA LYS A 369 -21.07 -9.35 11.79
C LYS A 369 -20.52 -10.70 11.33
N GLU A 370 -21.36 -11.53 10.71
CA GLU A 370 -20.97 -12.82 10.15
C GLU A 370 -20.00 -12.69 8.97
N ALA A 371 -19.95 -11.50 8.35
CA ALA A 371 -18.97 -11.18 7.34
C ALA A 371 -17.69 -10.58 7.94
N LEU A 372 -17.63 -10.11 9.19
CA LEU A 372 -16.55 -9.23 9.68
C LEU A 372 -15.44 -9.91 10.49
#